data_AF-A0A2T1KP48-F1
#
_entry.id   AF-A0A2T1KP48-F1
#
_cell.length_a   1.000
_cell.length_b   1.000
_cell.length_c   1.000
_cell.angle_alpha   90.00
_cell.angle_beta   90.00
_cell.angle_gamma   90.00
#
_symmetry.space_group_name_H-M   'P 1'
#
loop_
_entity.id
_entity.type
_entity.pdbx_description
1 polymer ?
#
loop_
_entity_poly.entity_id
_entity_poly.type
_entity_poly.pdbx_seq_one_letter_code
_entity_poly.pdbx_strand_id
1 'polypeptide(L)' 'MNFYHSTHRHYCGIDLHARSLYVCILDQQGEVLLHKEI' A
#
# COMPACT_ATOMS: atom_id res chain seq x y z
N MET A 1 -18.22 6.95 5.60
CA MET A 1 -16.94 6.61 4.95
C MET A 1 -16.67 7.71 3.94
N ASN A 2 -15.53 8.39 4.06
CA ASN A 2 -15.14 9.40 3.08
C ASN A 2 -14.40 8.69 1.95
N PHE A 3 -14.91 8.82 0.73
CA PHE A 3 -14.28 8.25 -0.45
C PHE A 3 -13.54 9.35 -1.19
N TYR A 4 -12.25 9.10 -1.45
CA TYR A 4 -11.47 9.98 -2.31
C TYR A 4 -11.80 9.63 -3.76
N HIS A 5 -12.33 10.59 -4.52
CA HIS A 5 -12.67 10.40 -5.94
C HIS A 5 -11.50 10.67 -6.90
N SER A 6 -10.35 11.11 -6.37
CA SER A 6 -9.13 11.32 -7.15
C SER A 6 -8.34 10.03 -7.28
N THR A 7 -7.79 9.78 -8.47
CA THR A 7 -6.80 8.72 -8.67
C THR A 7 -5.48 9.08 -7.97
N HIS A 8 -4.97 8.19 -7.14
CA HIS A 8 -3.70 8.36 -6.44
C HIS A 8 -2.59 7.68 -7.25
N ARG A 9 -1.44 8.36 -7.42
CA ARG A 9 -0.31 7.80 -8.19
C ARG A 9 0.25 6.49 -7.63
N HIS A 10 0.10 6.30 -6.32
CA HIS A 10 0.58 5.12 -5.62
C HIS A 10 -0.45 4.64 -4.61
N TYR A 11 -0.50 3.34 -4.41
CA TYR A 11 -1.34 2.66 -3.42
C TYR A 11 -0.45 1.98 -2.39
N CYS A 12 -0.72 2.23 -1.10
CA CYS A 12 0.01 1.61 0.00
C CYS A 12 -0.89 0.59 0.70
N GLY A 13 -0.48 -0.68 0.68
CA GLY A 13 -1.02 -1.75 1.49
C GLY A 13 -0.20 -1.92 2.76
N ILE A 14 -0.87 -1.96 3.91
CA ILE A 14 -0.25 -2.29 5.19
C ILE A 14 -0.90 -3.56 5.68
N ASP A 15 -0.08 -4.57 5.95
CA ASP A 15 -0.49 -5.77 6.66
C ASP A 15 0.15 -5.75 8.04
N LEU A 16 -0.69 -5.68 9.07
CA LEU A 16 -0.28 -5.72 10.45
C LEU A 16 -0.53 -7.11 11.02
N HIS A 17 0.55 -7.83 11.25
CA HIS A 17 0.55 -9.04 12.07
C HIS A 17 1.00 -8.71 13.49
N ALA A 18 0.78 -9.65 14.43
CA ALA A 18 0.93 -9.41 15.87
C ALA A 18 2.26 -8.76 16.31
N ARG A 19 3.34 -8.88 15.53
CA ARG A 19 4.66 -8.28 15.80
C ARG A 19 5.42 -7.80 14.55
N SER A 20 4.82 -7.92 13.37
CA SER A 20 5.45 -7.56 12.09
C SER A 20 4.50 -6.66 11.32
N LEU A 21 5.07 -5.66 10.66
CA LEU A 21 4.34 -4.77 9.77
C LEU A 21 4.90 -4.92 8.36
N TYR A 22 4.07 -5.38 7.43
CA TYR A 22 4.43 -5.43 6.03
C TYR A 22 3.88 -4.20 5.32
N VAL A 23 4.75 -3.52 4.58
CA VAL A 23 4.41 -2.41 3.69
C VAL A 23 4.58 -2.85 2.25
N CYS A 24 3.54 -2.66 1.45
CA CYS A 24 3.60 -2.81 0.00
C CYS A 24 3.15 -1.51 -0.67
N ILE A 25 3.95 -1.00 -1.62
CA ILE A 25 3.59 0.16 -2.45
C ILE A 25 3.47 -0.32 -3.89
N LEU A 26 2.32 -0.01 -4.49
CA LEU A 26 2.03 -0.27 -5.90
C LEU A 26 1.93 1.06 -6.67
N ASP A 27 2.26 1.02 -7.96
CA ASP A 27 1.93 2.10 -8.89
C ASP A 27 0.47 1.99 -9.40
N GLN A 28 0.10 2.87 -10.33
CA GLN A 28 -1.23 2.91 -10.94
C GLN A 28 -1.51 1.66 -11.83
N GLN A 29 -0.47 1.00 -12.33
CA GLN A 29 -0.55 -0.21 -13.14
C GLN A 29 -0.61 -1.49 -12.28
N GLY A 30 -0.35 -1.35 -10.97
CA GLY A 30 -0.30 -2.48 -10.03
C GLY A 30 1.09 -3.07 -9.86
N GLU A 31 2.13 -2.43 -10.40
CA GLU A 31 3.51 -2.90 -10.25
C GLU A 31 4.04 -2.60 -8.85
N VAL A 32 4.79 -3.55 -8.30
CA VAL A 32 5.34 -3.43 -6.95
C VAL A 32 6.55 -2.50 -6.97
N LEU A 33 6.40 -1.31 -6.39
CA LEU A 33 7.48 -0.35 -6.20
C LEU A 33 8.27 -0.61 -4.91
N LEU A 34 7.58 -1.10 -3.87
CA LEU A 34 8.18 -1.44 -2.58
C LEU A 34 7.45 -2.62 -1.97
N HIS A 35 8.21 -3.56 -1.40
CA HIS A 35 7.69 -4.58 -0.50
C HIS A 35 8.70 -4.78 0.63
N LYS A 36 8.29 -4.54 1.87
CA LYS A 36 9.18 -4.58 3.03
C LYS A 36 8.47 -5.00 4.31
N GLU A 37 9.11 -5.90 5.06
CA GLU A 37 8.78 -6.17 6.46
C GLU A 37 9.51 -5.18 7.38
N ILE A 38 8.79 -4.68 8.38
CA ILE A 38 9.24 -3.77 9.42
C ILE A 38 8.98 -4.41 10.78
#